data_AF-A0A2V5VD19-F1
#
_entry.id   AF-A0A2V5VD19-F1
#
_cell.length_a   1.000
_cell.length_b   1.000
_cell.length_c   1.000
_cell.angle_alpha   90.00
_cell.angle_beta   90.00
_cell.angle_gamma   90.00
#
_symmetry.space_group_name_H-M   'P 1'
#
loop_
_entity.id
_entity.type
_entity.pdbx_description
1 polymer ?
#
loop_
_entity_poly.entity_id
_entity_poly.type
_entity_poly.pdbx_seq_one_letter_code
_entity_poly.pdbx_strand_id
1 'polypeptide(L)'
;MFRFAYHHTVARPKPIELADGTIIPILYEDRAVIAIDKPAGWILAPESWDRTSRNLHLALISGVKGGDFWARSRSLKFLRFVHRLDADTSGVLLLVKNPGAAPAYCRLFENGQVHKIYLAVVRGVPKRRSWVWFCKPTTIKRSSKPGR
;
A
#
# COMPACT_ATOMS: atom_id res chain seq x y z
N MET A 1 -11.64 -22.43 9.14
CA MET A 1 -11.33 -21.49 10.25
C MET A 1 -9.81 -21.36 10.33
N PHE A 2 -9.22 -20.45 9.57
CA PHE A 2 -7.75 -20.27 9.57
C PHE A 2 -7.38 -19.22 10.61
N ARG A 3 -6.77 -19.67 11.70
CA ARG A 3 -6.30 -18.83 12.80
C ARG A 3 -4.81 -18.57 12.55
N PHE A 4 -4.48 -17.45 11.92
CA PHE A 4 -3.09 -16.97 11.89
C PHE A 4 -2.75 -16.44 13.28
N ALA A 5 -2.18 -17.30 14.12
CA ALA A 5 -1.70 -16.93 15.44
C ALA A 5 -0.32 -16.26 15.31
N TYR A 6 -0.28 -14.99 14.98
CA TYR A 6 0.90 -14.17 15.24
C TYR A 6 0.89 -13.80 16.73
N HIS A 7 1.47 -14.67 17.56
CA HIS A 7 1.78 -14.36 18.95
C HIS A 7 3.01 -13.45 19.01
N HIS A 8 2.80 -12.16 18.76
CA HIS A 8 3.66 -11.13 19.31
C HIS A 8 2.76 -10.23 20.15
N THR A 9 2.97 -10.26 21.47
CA THR A 9 2.28 -9.42 22.47
C THR A 9 2.77 -7.97 22.39
N VAL A 10 2.84 -7.42 21.18
CA VAL A 10 3.11 -6.01 20.96
C VAL A 10 1.76 -5.31 21.06
N ALA A 11 1.64 -4.35 21.97
CA ALA A 11 0.47 -3.51 22.04
C ALA A 11 0.16 -2.98 20.64
N ARG A 12 -1.07 -3.19 20.16
CA ARG A 12 -1.43 -2.76 18.80
C ARG A 12 -1.17 -1.27 18.68
N PRO A 13 -0.42 -0.83 17.66
CA PRO A 13 -0.18 0.59 17.45
C PRO A 13 -1.51 1.32 17.28
N LYS A 14 -1.59 2.54 17.83
CA LYS A 14 -2.79 3.38 17.71
C LYS A 14 -3.13 3.60 16.23
N PRO A 15 -4.39 3.45 15.81
CA PRO A 15 -4.77 3.55 14.41
C PRO A 15 -4.53 4.96 13.85
N ILE A 16 -4.63 5.09 12.53
CA ILE A 16 -4.70 6.36 11.83
C ILE A 16 -6.16 6.78 11.76
N GLU A 17 -6.46 8.01 12.16
CA GLU A 17 -7.79 8.59 12.07
C GLU A 17 -7.76 9.66 10.99
N LEU A 18 -8.53 9.46 9.92
CA LEU A 18 -8.61 10.41 8.82
C LEU A 18 -9.66 11.50 9.11
N ALA A 19 -9.56 12.62 8.41
CA ALA A 19 -10.45 13.77 8.58
C ALA A 19 -11.93 13.46 8.31
N ASP A 20 -12.23 12.43 7.50
CA ASP A 20 -13.60 11.98 7.21
C ASP A 20 -14.14 10.99 8.26
N GLY A 21 -13.41 10.78 9.36
CA GLY A 21 -13.75 9.84 10.43
C GLY A 21 -13.35 8.40 10.16
N THR A 22 -12.73 8.10 9.01
CA THR A 22 -12.26 6.75 8.71
C THR A 22 -11.11 6.35 9.63
N ILE A 23 -11.27 5.22 10.33
CA ILE A 23 -10.24 4.62 11.17
C ILE A 23 -9.50 3.56 10.38
N ILE A 24 -8.19 3.73 10.21
CA ILE A 24 -7.31 2.80 9.51
C ILE A 24 -6.41 2.09 10.53
N PRO A 25 -6.57 0.76 10.71
CA PRO A 25 -5.70 -0.03 11.57
C PRO A 25 -4.23 0.01 11.10
N ILE A 26 -3.32 0.13 12.07
CA ILE A 26 -1.90 -0.11 11.82
C ILE A 26 -1.59 -1.55 12.19
N LEU A 27 -1.06 -2.30 11.24
CA LEU A 27 -0.72 -3.72 11.37
C LEU A 27 0.68 -3.90 11.93
N TYR A 28 1.60 -3.01 11.54
CA TYR A 28 3.00 -3.03 11.96
C TYR A 28 3.61 -1.63 11.88
N GLU A 29 4.52 -1.31 12.79
CA GLU A 29 5.24 -0.05 12.79
C GLU A 29 6.63 -0.22 13.40
N ASP A 30 7.67 0.27 12.72
CA ASP A 30 9.04 0.37 13.25
C ASP A 30 9.63 1.75 12.99
N ARG A 31 10.96 1.94 13.03
CA ARG A 31 11.58 3.25 12.78
C ARG A 31 11.48 3.71 11.31
N ALA A 32 11.45 2.78 10.36
CA ALA A 32 11.53 3.06 8.93
C ALA A 32 10.17 3.01 8.23
N VAL A 33 9.25 2.14 8.68
CA VAL A 33 7.98 1.85 7.98
C VAL A 33 6.77 1.81 8.91
N ILE A 34 5.59 1.98 8.29
CA ILE A 34 4.27 1.67 8.83
C ILE A 34 3.56 0.77 7.81
N ALA A 35 3.05 -0.37 8.24
CA ALA A 35 2.09 -1.17 7.47
C ALA A 35 0.68 -0.91 7.99
N ILE A 36 -0.22 -0.53 7.09
CA ILE A 36 -1.63 -0.25 7.41
C ILE A 36 -2.54 -1.28 6.74
N ASP A 37 -3.72 -1.48 7.31
CA ASP A 37 -4.81 -2.21 6.66
C ASP A 37 -5.60 -1.24 5.77
N LYS A 38 -5.26 -1.20 4.47
CA LYS A 38 -5.90 -0.31 3.50
C LYS A 38 -7.36 -0.72 3.33
N PRO A 39 -8.33 0.17 3.59
CA PRO A 39 -9.72 -0.09 3.24
C PRO A 39 -9.93 -0.21 1.71
N ALA A 40 -10.92 -0.99 1.30
CA ALA A 40 -11.40 -1.02 -0.08
C ALA A 40 -12.10 0.30 -0.45
N GLY A 41 -12.11 0.65 -1.73
CA GLY A 41 -12.68 1.88 -2.27
C GLY A 41 -11.79 3.13 -2.09
N TRP A 42 -10.57 2.97 -1.54
CA TRP A 42 -9.59 4.05 -1.38
C TRP A 42 -8.52 3.98 -2.45
N ILE A 43 -8.43 5.06 -3.24
CA ILE A 43 -7.49 5.24 -4.33
C ILE A 43 -6.15 5.74 -3.78
N LEU A 44 -5.03 5.14 -4.20
CA LEU A 44 -3.69 5.58 -3.78
C LEU A 44 -3.16 6.77 -4.58
N ALA A 45 -3.40 6.79 -5.89
CA ALA A 45 -3.10 7.92 -6.75
C ALA A 45 -4.21 7.99 -7.82
N PRO A 46 -4.77 9.17 -8.11
CA PRO A 46 -5.83 9.29 -9.10
C PRO A 46 -5.27 8.94 -10.48
N GLU A 47 -5.97 8.08 -11.21
CA GLU A 47 -5.66 7.81 -12.62
C GLU A 47 -6.30 8.86 -13.55
N SER A 48 -7.28 9.60 -13.04
CA SER A 48 -7.99 10.71 -13.69
C SER A 48 -8.51 11.70 -12.63
N TRP A 49 -8.78 12.95 -13.02
CA TRP A 49 -9.18 14.05 -12.12
C TRP A 49 -10.60 13.86 -11.52
N ASP A 50 -11.34 12.89 -12.04
CA ASP A 50 -12.78 12.70 -11.95
C ASP A 50 -13.22 11.75 -10.82
N ARG A 51 -12.28 11.12 -10.10
CA ARG A 51 -12.55 10.27 -8.92
C ARG A 51 -11.78 10.75 -7.69
N THR A 52 -12.20 11.88 -7.13
CA THR A 52 -11.46 12.61 -6.07
C THR A 52 -11.98 12.41 -4.65
N SER A 53 -13.09 11.69 -4.42
CA SER A 53 -13.69 11.67 -3.06
C SER A 53 -12.92 10.83 -2.02
N ARG A 54 -12.14 9.81 -2.42
CA ARG A 54 -11.38 8.94 -1.49
C ARG A 54 -9.96 8.66 -1.95
N ASN A 55 -9.12 9.69 -1.88
CA ASN A 55 -7.68 9.58 -2.14
C ASN A 55 -6.89 9.40 -0.84
N LEU A 56 -6.37 8.20 -0.62
CA LEU A 56 -5.67 7.84 0.62
C LEU A 56 -4.34 8.57 0.76
N HIS A 57 -3.61 8.75 -0.34
CA HIS A 57 -2.33 9.43 -0.29
C HIS A 57 -2.49 10.90 0.12
N LEU A 58 -3.48 11.58 -0.46
CA LEU A 58 -3.81 12.95 -0.09
C LEU A 58 -4.28 13.02 1.37
N ALA A 59 -5.17 12.13 1.81
CA ALA A 59 -5.65 12.11 3.20
C ALA A 59 -4.50 11.93 4.20
N LEU A 60 -3.58 10.99 3.95
CA LEU A 60 -2.42 10.75 4.80
C LEU A 60 -1.44 11.92 4.82
N ILE A 61 -1.12 12.51 3.65
CA ILE A 61 -0.23 13.69 3.57
C ILE A 61 -0.87 14.87 4.28
N SER A 62 -2.16 15.11 4.07
CA SER A 62 -2.89 16.19 4.73
C SER A 62 -2.87 16.02 6.24
N GLY A 63 -3.06 14.80 6.77
CA GLY A 63 -2.97 14.56 8.22
C GLY A 63 -1.56 14.73 8.79
N VAL A 64 -0.53 14.34 8.05
CA VAL A 64 0.88 14.60 8.44
C VAL A 64 1.18 16.10 8.45
N LYS A 65 0.80 16.84 7.40
CA LYS A 65 1.03 18.29 7.30
C LYS A 65 0.18 19.10 8.27
N GLY A 66 -1.07 18.68 8.48
CA GLY A 66 -2.03 19.30 9.40
C GLY A 66 -1.73 19.02 10.86
N GLY A 67 -0.84 18.07 11.15
CA GLY A 67 -0.47 17.76 12.54
C GLY A 67 -1.57 17.01 13.28
N ASP A 68 -2.26 16.09 12.60
CA ASP A 68 -3.22 15.19 13.24
C ASP A 68 -2.54 14.44 14.40
N PHE A 69 -3.32 14.11 15.44
CA PHE A 69 -2.79 13.47 16.63
C PHE A 69 -2.02 12.17 16.32
N TRP A 70 -2.53 11.34 15.41
CA TRP A 70 -1.88 10.08 15.01
C TRP A 70 -0.52 10.31 14.35
N ALA A 71 -0.32 11.44 13.66
CA ALA A 71 0.92 11.80 12.99
C ALA A 71 1.90 12.49 13.94
N ARG A 72 1.43 13.45 14.75
CA ARG A 72 2.26 14.17 15.75
C ARG A 72 2.79 13.26 16.84
N SER A 73 1.96 12.35 17.35
CA SER A 73 2.38 11.36 18.37
C SER A 73 3.52 10.46 17.90
N ARG A 74 3.73 10.37 16.58
CA ARG A 74 4.81 9.61 15.93
C ARG A 74 5.94 10.49 15.38
N SER A 75 5.83 11.81 15.54
CA SER A 75 6.75 12.79 14.93
C SER A 75 6.92 12.60 13.42
N LEU A 76 5.85 12.22 12.71
CA LEU A 76 5.90 12.02 11.27
C LEU A 76 6.08 13.37 10.56
N LYS A 77 7.09 13.44 9.69
CA LYS A 77 7.32 14.55 8.74
C LYS A 77 7.20 14.10 7.29
N PHE A 78 7.21 12.79 7.07
CA PHE A 78 7.18 12.16 5.75
C PHE A 78 6.45 10.82 5.85
N LEU A 79 5.64 10.53 4.84
CA LEU A 79 4.99 9.23 4.69
C LEU A 79 4.74 8.99 3.20
N ARG A 80 5.23 7.87 2.66
CA ARG A 80 5.06 7.52 1.24
C ARG A 80 4.85 6.03 1.07
N PHE A 81 3.93 5.63 0.18
CA PHE A 81 3.78 4.22 -0.19
C PHE A 81 4.97 3.74 -1.02
N VAL A 82 5.35 2.47 -0.90
CA VAL A 82 6.41 1.85 -1.72
C VAL A 82 5.88 0.84 -2.73
N HIS A 83 4.58 0.56 -2.69
CA HIS A 83 3.87 -0.23 -3.67
C HIS A 83 2.43 0.28 -3.79
N ARG A 84 1.71 -0.22 -4.79
CA ARG A 84 0.30 0.09 -5.00
C ARG A 84 -0.58 -1.12 -4.68
N LEU A 85 -1.81 -0.82 -4.28
CA LEU A 85 -2.98 -1.70 -4.27
C LEU A 85 -4.06 -0.97 -5.07
N ASP A 86 -4.88 -1.72 -5.79
CA ASP A 86 -6.01 -1.16 -6.52
C ASP A 86 -7.05 -0.57 -5.57
N ALA A 87 -7.90 0.31 -6.08
CA ALA A 87 -8.90 1.01 -5.27
C ALA A 87 -9.74 0.04 -4.44
N ASP A 88 -10.30 -0.99 -5.09
CA ASP A 88 -11.20 -1.97 -4.48
C ASP A 88 -10.48 -3.11 -3.77
N THR A 89 -9.14 -3.16 -3.84
CA THR A 89 -8.35 -4.14 -3.08
C THR A 89 -8.12 -3.64 -1.66
N SER A 90 -8.54 -4.40 -0.65
CA SER A 90 -8.17 -4.15 0.74
C SER A 90 -6.89 -4.89 1.15
N GLY A 91 -6.33 -4.53 2.31
CA GLY A 91 -5.25 -5.29 2.95
C GLY A 91 -3.96 -4.49 3.11
N VAL A 92 -2.85 -5.20 3.23
CA VAL A 92 -1.58 -4.62 3.69
C VAL A 92 -1.00 -3.63 2.70
N LEU A 93 -0.92 -2.36 3.11
CA LEU A 93 -0.18 -1.31 2.39
C LEU A 93 1.02 -0.86 3.23
N LEU A 94 2.22 -0.95 2.65
CA LEU A 94 3.45 -0.51 3.30
C LEU A 94 3.79 0.93 2.94
N LEU A 95 4.05 1.73 3.96
CA LEU A 95 4.50 3.12 3.86
C LEU A 95 5.84 3.30 4.56
N VAL A 96 6.71 4.11 3.99
CA VAL A 96 7.98 4.53 4.57
C VAL A 96 7.84 5.86 5.27
N LYS A 97 8.38 5.94 6.49
CA LYS A 97 8.46 7.14 7.33
C LYS A 97 9.72 7.97 7.09
N ASN A 98 10.77 7.34 6.55
CA ASN A 98 12.04 7.98 6.27
C ASN A 98 12.26 8.12 4.76
N PRO A 99 12.46 9.35 4.24
CA PRO A 99 12.72 9.57 2.82
C PRO A 99 13.99 8.85 2.32
N GLY A 100 15.03 8.71 3.14
CA GLY A 100 16.26 8.00 2.79
C GLY A 100 16.09 6.49 2.65
N ALA A 101 15.11 5.89 3.34
CA ALA A 101 14.81 4.47 3.22
C ALA A 101 13.97 4.15 1.97
N ALA A 102 13.23 5.13 1.46
CA ALA A 102 12.24 4.92 0.42
C ALA A 102 12.77 4.29 -0.88
N PRO A 103 13.95 4.67 -1.42
CA PRO A 103 14.50 4.02 -2.61
C PRO A 103 14.82 2.54 -2.40
N ALA A 104 15.32 2.16 -1.22
CA ALA A 104 15.65 0.78 -0.90
C ALA A 104 14.38 -0.09 -0.87
N TYR A 105 13.32 0.40 -0.22
CA TYR A 105 12.04 -0.30 -0.19
C TYR A 105 11.38 -0.39 -1.58
N CYS A 106 11.38 0.68 -2.38
CA CYS A 106 10.88 0.62 -3.76
C CYS A 106 11.60 -0.47 -4.58
N ARG A 107 12.94 -0.54 -4.49
CA ARG A 107 13.73 -1.57 -5.18
C ARG A 107 13.36 -2.99 -4.77
N LEU A 108 13.03 -3.25 -3.50
CA LEU A 108 12.58 -4.57 -3.06
C LEU A 108 11.29 -4.99 -3.79
N PHE A 109 10.35 -4.07 -3.98
CA PHE A 109 9.11 -4.34 -4.71
C PHE A 109 9.34 -4.46 -6.22
N GLU A 110 10.15 -3.58 -6.80
CA GLU A 110 10.50 -3.58 -8.23
C GLU A 110 11.24 -4.87 -8.64
N ASN A 111 12.16 -5.33 -7.80
CA ASN A 111 12.94 -6.54 -8.04
C ASN A 111 12.20 -7.84 -7.66
N GLY A 112 10.94 -7.76 -7.22
CA GLY A 112 10.16 -8.94 -6.82
C GLY A 112 10.68 -9.65 -5.57
N GLN A 113 11.47 -8.98 -4.73
CA GLN A 113 12.05 -9.55 -3.51
C GLN A 113 11.04 -9.58 -2.34
N VAL A 114 9.86 -8.99 -2.53
CA VAL A 114 8.76 -9.00 -1.55
C VAL A 114 7.76 -10.10 -1.90
N HIS A 115 7.59 -11.06 -0.99
CA HIS A 115 6.55 -12.07 -1.07
C HIS A 115 5.18 -11.47 -0.71
N LYS A 116 4.21 -11.60 -1.62
CA LYS A 116 2.86 -11.08 -1.47
C LYS A 116 1.85 -12.22 -1.65
N ILE A 117 0.89 -12.31 -0.74
CA ILE A 117 -0.18 -13.31 -0.77
C ILE A 117 -1.50 -12.55 -0.78
N TYR A 118 -2.36 -12.90 -1.74
CA TYR A 118 -3.69 -12.30 -1.89
C TYR A 118 -4.75 -13.37 -1.69
N LEU A 119 -5.79 -13.04 -0.95
CA LEU A 119 -7.00 -13.83 -0.86
C LEU A 119 -8.04 -13.23 -1.78
N ALA A 120 -8.68 -14.06 -2.60
CA ALA A 120 -9.72 -13.65 -3.52
C ALA A 120 -10.87 -14.66 -3.50
N VAL A 121 -12.10 -14.16 -3.65
CA VAL A 121 -13.28 -14.97 -3.94
C VAL A 121 -13.51 -14.91 -5.44
N VAL A 122 -13.63 -16.07 -6.08
CA VAL A 122 -13.81 -16.19 -7.53
C VAL A 122 -15.18 -16.75 -7.87
N ARG A 123 -15.71 -16.38 -9.04
CA ARG A 123 -16.93 -16.98 -9.58
C ARG A 123 -16.59 -18.31 -10.25
N GLY A 124 -17.23 -19.39 -9.80
CA GLY A 124 -16.99 -20.75 -10.27
C GLY A 124 -15.88 -21.47 -9.49
N VAL A 125 -15.56 -22.70 -9.91
CA VAL A 125 -14.52 -23.53 -9.26
C VAL A 125 -13.34 -23.67 -10.21
N PRO A 126 -12.13 -23.20 -9.84
CA PRO A 126 -10.94 -23.41 -10.64
C PRO A 126 -10.69 -24.91 -10.86
N LYS A 127 -10.46 -25.32 -12.11
CA LYS A 127 -10.22 -26.74 -12.46
C LYS A 127 -8.96 -27.32 -11.80
N ARG A 128 -8.00 -26.47 -11.44
CA ARG A 128 -6.74 -26.84 -10.81
C ARG A 128 -6.63 -26.13 -9.46
N ARG A 129 -5.99 -26.78 -8.48
CA ARG A 129 -5.76 -26.23 -7.14
C ARG A 129 -4.69 -25.12 -7.12
N SER A 130 -3.79 -25.12 -8.09
CA SER A 130 -2.77 -24.09 -8.25
C SER A 130 -2.38 -23.95 -9.72
N TRP A 131 -1.87 -22.78 -10.06
CA TRP A 131 -1.23 -22.47 -11.33
C TRP A 131 -0.03 -21.57 -11.05
N VAL A 132 1.02 -21.71 -11.85
CA VAL A 132 2.14 -20.77 -11.87
C VAL A 132 2.11 -20.11 -13.24
N TRP A 133 2.03 -18.78 -13.25
CA TRP A 133 2.09 -18.01 -14.48
C TRP A 133 3.41 -17.27 -14.55
N PHE A 134 4.14 -17.48 -15.65
CA PHE A 134 5.36 -16.75 -15.95
C PHE A 134 5.03 -15.65 -16.94
N CYS A 135 5.13 -14.39 -16.52
CA CYS A 135 5.07 -13.27 -17.44
C CYS A 135 6.37 -13.26 -18.25
N LYS A 136 6.29 -13.50 -19.57
CA LYS A 136 7.46 -13.30 -20.44
C LYS A 136 7.71 -11.79 -20.58
N PRO A 137 8.94 -11.30 -20.44
CA PRO A 137 9.21 -9.88 -20.65
C PRO A 137 8.90 -9.51 -22.10
N THR A 138 7.94 -8.61 -22.28
CA THR A 138 7.66 -8.01 -23.59
C THR A 138 8.79 -7.03 -23.90
N THR A 139 9.66 -7.35 -24.84
CA THR A 139 10.64 -6.39 -25.37
C THR A 139 9.87 -5.25 -26.04
N ILE A 140 9.69 -4.14 -25.32
CA ILE A 140 9.14 -2.90 -25.91
C ILE A 140 10.22 -2.36 -26.84
N LYS A 141 10.08 -2.61 -28.15
CA LYS A 141 10.88 -1.92 -29.17
C LYS A 141 10.47 -0.43 -29.13
N ARG A 142 11.32 0.42 -28.54
CA ARG A 142 11.21 1.87 -28.70
C ARG A 142 11.37 2.17 -30.19
N SER A 143 10.28 2.54 -30.87
CA SER A 143 10.37 3.14 -32.20
C SER A 143 10.94 4.55 -32.04
N SER A 144 12.16 4.75 -32.54
CA SER A 144 12.71 6.08 -32.77
C SER A 144 11.85 6.77 -33.82
N LYS A 145 11.06 7.78 -33.43
CA LYS A 145 10.51 8.74 -34.39
C LYS A 145 11.68 9.59 -34.93
N PRO A 146 11.85 9.76 -36.26
CA PRO A 146 12.82 10.70 -36.79
C PRO A 146 12.35 12.12 -36.47
N GLY A 147 13.30 12.96 -36.01
CA GLY A 147 13.05 14.37 -35.77
C GLY A 147 12.61 15.10 -37.04
N ARG A 148 11.65 16.02 -36.87
CA ARG A 148 11.48 17.16 -37.75
C ARG A 148 11.83 18.40 -36.95
#